data_AF-A0A4V1VIZ8-F1
#
_entry.id   AF-A0A4V1VIZ8-F1
#
_cell.length_a   1.000
_cell.length_b   1.000
_cell.length_c   1.000
_cell.angle_alpha   90.00
_cell.angle_beta   90.00
_cell.angle_gamma   90.00
#
_symmetry.space_group_name_H-M   'P 1'
#
loop_
_entity.id
_entity.type
_entity.pdbx_description
1 polymer ?
#
loop_
_entity_poly.entity_id
_entity_poly.type
_entity_poly.pdbx_seq_one_letter_code
_entity_poly.pdbx_strand_id
1 'polypeptide(L)'
;MDQVTEAEFARMHGVSREAVRQWKDEGRITMTGDLVHVATSDGMLQASRRGRFRTKRKPSSSRRQLTETVSSEPTKLTREELFEHAAAYPLVSTLSICIGTPGDLYLALLPHLPPATARPLVERFVAQMRVGAVECLEGEVDPPPGFTSWADHPWFADPPMTADDWTEIEEEHRRG
;
A
#
# COMPACT_ATOMS: atom_id res chain seq x y z
N MET A 1 25.53 0.18 10.13
CA MET A 1 24.59 -0.71 9.41
C MET A 1 24.65 -2.03 10.14
N ASP A 2 23.72 -2.26 11.06
CA ASP A 2 23.78 -3.42 11.96
C ASP A 2 23.10 -4.62 11.30
N GLN A 3 23.93 -5.51 10.77
CA GLN A 3 23.54 -6.83 10.28
C GLN A 3 23.95 -7.86 11.32
N VAL A 4 23.02 -8.70 11.75
CA VAL A 4 23.24 -9.66 12.82
C VAL A 4 22.77 -11.06 12.41
N THR A 5 23.29 -12.10 13.03
CA THR A 5 22.85 -13.46 12.71
C THR A 5 21.41 -13.69 13.19
N GLU A 6 20.69 -14.65 12.57
CA GLU A 6 19.33 -15.04 13.01
C GLU A 6 19.28 -15.38 14.52
N ALA A 7 20.36 -15.95 15.06
CA ALA A 7 20.50 -16.29 16.47
C ALA A 7 20.66 -15.05 17.39
N GLU A 8 21.39 -14.03 16.93
CA GLU A 8 21.51 -12.75 17.63
C GLU A 8 20.17 -12.02 17.63
N PHE A 9 19.52 -11.97 16.46
CA PHE A 9 18.23 -11.32 16.27
C PHE A 9 17.15 -11.96 17.17
N ALA A 10 17.09 -13.29 17.23
CA ALA A 10 16.20 -14.01 18.14
C ALA A 10 16.41 -13.62 19.61
N ARG A 11 17.67 -13.48 20.04
CA ARG A 11 18.03 -13.06 21.40
C ARG A 11 17.62 -11.62 21.70
N MET A 12 17.83 -10.70 20.74
CA MET A 12 17.45 -9.29 20.88
C MET A 12 15.94 -9.11 21.07
N HIS A 13 15.12 -9.89 20.35
CA HIS A 13 13.66 -9.81 20.43
C HIS A 13 13.03 -10.78 21.44
N GLY A 14 13.83 -11.57 22.16
CA GLY A 14 13.36 -12.52 23.16
C GLY A 14 12.46 -13.63 22.58
N VAL A 15 12.74 -14.08 21.36
CA VAL A 15 11.99 -15.11 20.63
C VAL A 15 12.86 -16.34 20.32
N SER A 16 12.22 -17.44 19.93
CA SER A 16 12.95 -18.64 19.48
C SER A 16 13.50 -18.45 18.06
N ARG A 17 14.55 -19.19 17.71
CA ARG A 17 15.08 -19.23 16.33
C ARG A 17 14.04 -19.70 15.31
N GLU A 18 13.11 -20.55 15.73
CA GLU A 18 11.99 -21.00 14.89
C GLU A 18 11.03 -19.86 14.54
N ALA A 19 10.77 -18.95 15.48
CA ALA A 19 9.95 -17.76 15.21
C ALA A 19 10.63 -16.83 14.19
N VAL A 20 11.96 -16.67 14.27
CA VAL A 20 12.73 -15.90 13.28
C VAL A 20 12.71 -16.57 11.91
N ARG A 21 12.81 -17.91 11.84
CA ARG A 21 12.64 -18.65 10.58
C ARG A 21 11.23 -18.50 10.00
N GLN A 22 10.20 -18.56 10.84
CA GLN A 22 8.83 -18.33 10.40
C GLN A 22 8.67 -16.91 9.84
N TRP A 23 9.25 -15.90 10.48
CA TRP A 23 9.23 -14.53 9.96
C TRP A 23 10.00 -14.38 8.65
N LYS A 24 11.07 -15.15 8.45
CA LYS A 24 11.77 -15.22 7.16
C LYS A 24 10.89 -15.80 6.06
N ASP A 25 10.26 -16.95 6.33
CA ASP A 25 9.38 -17.63 5.38
C ASP A 25 8.14 -16.77 5.04
N GLU A 26 7.66 -16.00 6.01
CA GLU A 26 6.57 -15.03 5.85
C GLU A 26 7.03 -13.68 5.24
N GLY A 27 8.31 -13.53 4.88
CA GLY A 27 8.86 -12.31 4.25
C GLY A 27 8.89 -11.08 5.16
N ARG A 28 8.88 -11.26 6.48
CA ARG A 28 8.77 -10.19 7.50
C ARG A 28 10.10 -9.72 8.06
N ILE A 29 11.20 -10.41 7.73
CA ILE A 29 12.55 -9.96 8.04
C ILE A 29 13.36 -9.94 6.75
N THR A 30 14.21 -8.92 6.61
CA THR A 30 15.08 -8.79 5.44
C THR A 30 16.43 -9.41 5.75
N MET A 31 16.87 -10.31 4.88
CA MET A 31 18.17 -10.95 4.98
C MET A 31 19.09 -10.52 3.84
N THR A 32 20.37 -10.38 4.16
CA THR A 32 21.47 -10.22 3.20
C THR A 32 22.42 -11.39 3.39
N GLY A 33 22.33 -12.40 2.54
CA GLY A 33 23.00 -13.69 2.76
C GLY A 33 22.48 -14.37 4.03
N ASP A 34 23.37 -14.68 4.97
CA ASP A 34 23.04 -15.34 6.24
C ASP A 34 22.79 -14.35 7.40
N LEU A 35 22.79 -13.04 7.12
CA LEU A 35 22.65 -11.98 8.12
C LEU A 35 21.30 -11.25 7.99
N VAL A 36 20.67 -10.96 9.12
CA VAL A 36 19.42 -10.22 9.25
C VAL A 36 19.72 -8.73 9.37
N HIS A 37 19.04 -7.92 8.55
CA HIS A 37 19.14 -6.47 8.61
C HIS A 37 18.22 -5.94 9.72
N VAL A 38 18.79 -5.56 10.87
CA VAL A 38 18.01 -5.27 12.09
C VAL A 38 17.03 -4.13 11.90
N ALA A 39 17.50 -2.97 11.43
CA ALA A 39 16.66 -1.78 11.30
C ALA A 39 15.47 -1.96 10.35
N THR A 40 15.68 -2.67 9.23
CA THR A 40 14.62 -2.93 8.24
C THR A 40 13.65 -3.99 8.76
N SER A 41 14.18 -5.06 9.36
CA SER A 41 13.37 -6.14 9.93
C SER A 41 12.54 -5.64 11.11
N ASP A 42 13.07 -4.76 11.94
CA ASP A 42 12.36 -4.12 13.04
C ASP A 42 11.23 -3.22 12.53
N GLY A 43 11.47 -2.44 11.47
CA GLY A 43 10.43 -1.66 10.82
C GLY A 43 9.29 -2.54 10.28
N MET A 44 9.62 -3.67 9.65
CA MET A 44 8.64 -4.63 9.13
C MET A 44 7.88 -5.36 10.24
N LEU A 45 8.57 -5.74 11.34
CA LEU A 45 7.94 -6.36 12.50
C LEU A 45 7.06 -5.38 13.28
N GLN A 46 7.44 -4.10 13.34
CA GLN A 46 6.61 -3.04 13.92
C GLN A 46 5.39 -2.70 13.05
N ALA A 47 5.55 -2.69 11.73
CA ALA A 47 4.44 -2.47 10.80
C ALA A 47 3.45 -3.65 10.80
N SER A 48 3.95 -4.87 10.95
CA SER A 48 3.15 -6.09 10.82
C SER A 48 2.34 -6.49 12.06
N ARG A 49 2.17 -5.63 13.08
CA ARG A 49 1.51 -5.83 14.42
C ARG A 49 0.22 -6.70 14.48
N ARG A 50 0.30 -7.95 14.04
CA ARG A 50 -0.67 -9.04 14.15
C ARG A 50 -0.05 -10.18 14.99
N GLY A 51 0.40 -9.81 16.19
CA GLY A 51 0.01 -10.45 17.44
C GLY A 51 1.00 -11.37 18.20
N ARG A 52 1.19 -11.04 19.49
CA ARG A 52 1.26 -11.96 20.66
C ARG A 52 -0.11 -12.06 21.39
N PHE A 53 -1.23 -11.72 20.73
CA PHE A 53 -2.60 -11.70 21.31
C PHE A 53 -3.58 -12.70 20.67
N ARG A 54 -3.13 -13.62 19.81
CA ARG A 54 -4.02 -14.71 19.34
C ARG A 54 -4.07 -15.84 20.37
N THR A 55 -4.83 -15.66 21.45
CA THR A 55 -5.33 -16.81 22.22
C THR A 55 -6.64 -17.31 21.61
N LYS A 56 -6.53 -18.49 20.99
CA LYS A 56 -7.55 -19.49 20.63
C LYS A 56 -9.03 -19.05 20.71
N ARG A 57 -9.63 -19.07 19.52
CA ARG A 57 -11.07 -19.02 19.20
C ARG A 57 -11.96 -19.78 20.21
N LYS A 58 -13.00 -19.12 20.73
CA LYS A 58 -14.35 -19.69 20.92
C LYS A 58 -15.41 -18.57 20.85
N PRO A 59 -16.61 -18.82 20.31
CA PRO A 59 -17.57 -17.77 19.98
C PRO A 59 -18.52 -17.50 21.15
N SER A 60 -18.69 -16.23 21.54
CA SER A 60 -19.98 -15.67 21.97
C SER A 60 -19.81 -14.26 22.52
N SER A 61 -20.72 -13.39 22.09
CA SER A 61 -21.44 -12.42 22.94
C SER A 61 -20.68 -11.28 23.62
N SER A 62 -21.20 -10.08 23.37
CA SER A 62 -21.17 -8.88 24.22
C SER A 62 -19.98 -7.92 24.06
N ARG A 63 -20.22 -6.94 23.19
CA ARG A 63 -20.24 -5.50 23.50
C ARG A 63 -19.25 -5.04 24.57
N ARG A 64 -18.17 -4.38 24.13
CA ARG A 64 -17.68 -3.17 24.79
C ARG A 64 -17.41 -2.11 23.73
N GLN A 65 -18.19 -1.03 23.86
CA GLN A 65 -18.00 0.23 23.17
C GLN A 65 -16.56 0.71 23.42
N LEU A 66 -15.79 0.87 22.36
CA LEU A 66 -14.95 2.05 22.24
C LEU A 66 -15.64 2.91 21.19
N THR A 67 -16.20 4.00 21.68
CA THR A 67 -16.66 5.14 20.90
C THR A 67 -15.48 5.68 20.10
N GLU A 68 -15.34 5.24 18.86
CA GLU A 68 -14.67 6.02 17.83
C GLU A 68 -15.77 6.45 16.87
N THR A 69 -15.97 7.77 16.85
CA THR A 69 -17.02 8.48 16.17
C THR A 69 -17.09 8.02 14.72
N VAL A 70 -18.15 7.29 14.38
CA VAL A 70 -18.55 7.04 13.00
C VAL A 70 -18.94 8.39 12.41
N SER A 71 -17.99 9.04 11.74
CA SER A 71 -18.31 10.15 10.85
C SER A 71 -18.76 9.57 9.52
N SER A 72 -20.07 9.57 9.33
CA SER A 72 -20.80 9.07 8.16
C SER A 72 -20.69 10.03 6.96
N GLU A 73 -19.48 10.38 6.56
CA GLU A 73 -19.23 11.07 5.28
C GLU A 73 -18.20 10.28 4.47
N PRO A 74 -18.33 10.24 3.12
CA PRO A 74 -17.35 9.58 2.27
C PRO A 74 -15.99 10.22 2.56
N THR A 75 -15.11 9.45 3.21
CA THR A 75 -13.84 9.96 3.72
C THR A 75 -12.97 10.32 2.51
N LYS A 76 -12.98 11.59 2.13
CA LYS A 76 -12.00 12.15 1.20
C LYS A 76 -10.67 12.15 1.93
N LEU A 77 -9.92 11.07 1.79
CA LEU A 77 -8.55 10.99 2.25
C LEU A 77 -7.72 12.06 1.51
N THR A 78 -6.89 12.77 2.24
CA THR A 78 -5.86 13.66 1.67
C THR A 78 -4.82 12.84 0.90
N ARG A 79 -4.01 13.51 0.07
CA ARG A 79 -2.96 12.83 -0.71
C ARG A 79 -1.92 12.19 0.20
N GLU A 80 -1.53 12.86 1.29
CA GLU A 80 -0.65 12.29 2.30
C GLU A 80 -1.26 11.05 2.96
N GLU A 81 -2.53 11.10 3.39
CA GLU A 81 -3.22 9.95 4.00
C GLU A 81 -3.36 8.77 3.03
N LEU A 82 -3.54 9.05 1.74
CA LEU A 82 -3.55 8.03 0.68
C LEU A 82 -2.20 7.32 0.55
N PHE A 83 -1.09 8.07 0.61
CA PHE A 83 0.25 7.49 0.59
C PHE A 83 0.55 6.71 1.87
N GLU A 84 0.12 7.20 3.03
CA GLU A 84 0.24 6.47 4.30
C GLU A 84 -0.56 5.16 4.27
N HIS A 85 -1.78 5.19 3.72
CA HIS A 85 -2.55 3.99 3.47
C HIS A 85 -1.80 3.04 2.54
N ALA A 86 -1.37 3.49 1.36
CA ALA A 86 -0.64 2.63 0.42
C ALA A 86 0.62 2.01 1.07
N ALA A 87 1.35 2.78 1.88
CA ALA A 87 2.54 2.31 2.60
C ALA A 87 2.23 1.28 3.70
N ALA A 88 1.06 1.38 4.34
CA ALA A 88 0.60 0.41 5.33
C ALA A 88 0.20 -0.95 4.71
N TYR A 89 -0.05 -1.00 3.40
CA TYR A 89 -0.40 -2.21 2.65
C TYR A 89 0.65 -2.52 1.56
N PRO A 90 1.68 -3.32 1.85
CA PRO A 90 2.80 -3.57 0.93
C PRO A 90 2.37 -4.10 -0.46
N LEU A 91 1.29 -4.89 -0.53
CA LEU A 91 0.75 -5.38 -1.80
C LEU A 91 0.12 -4.24 -2.62
N VAL A 92 -0.57 -3.29 -1.98
CA VAL A 92 -1.10 -2.07 -2.62
C VAL A 92 0.05 -1.22 -3.14
N SER A 93 1.10 -1.01 -2.34
CA SER A 93 2.31 -0.31 -2.78
C SER A 93 2.96 -0.99 -4.00
N THR A 94 3.07 -2.32 -3.98
CA THR A 94 3.67 -3.09 -5.10
C THR A 94 2.84 -2.96 -6.37
N LEU A 95 1.51 -3.09 -6.27
CA LEU A 95 0.60 -2.94 -7.40
C LEU A 95 0.58 -1.49 -7.92
N SER A 96 0.81 -0.51 -7.05
CA SER A 96 0.90 0.90 -7.42
C SER A 96 2.13 1.21 -8.27
N ILE A 97 3.26 0.54 -8.02
CA ILE A 97 4.45 0.63 -8.88
C ILE A 97 4.13 0.12 -10.29
N CYS A 98 3.34 -0.95 -10.40
CA CYS A 98 2.93 -1.51 -11.70
C CYS A 98 1.98 -0.61 -12.49
N ILE A 99 1.18 0.23 -11.82
CA ILE A 99 0.29 1.22 -12.45
C ILE A 99 1.11 2.37 -13.08
N GLY A 100 2.33 2.62 -12.58
CA GLY A 100 3.17 3.72 -13.00
C GLY A 100 2.66 5.08 -12.55
N THR A 101 3.43 6.13 -12.84
CA THR A 101 3.06 7.54 -12.65
C THR A 101 2.24 8.00 -13.86
N PRO A 102 0.94 8.32 -13.69
CA PRO A 102 0.10 8.72 -14.83
C PRO A 102 0.65 9.94 -15.58
N GLY A 103 1.36 10.83 -14.88
CA GLY A 103 2.04 11.99 -15.45
C GLY A 103 3.17 11.63 -16.42
N ASP A 104 4.03 10.65 -16.09
CA ASP A 104 5.12 10.23 -16.98
C ASP A 104 4.57 9.56 -18.25
N LEU A 105 3.51 8.75 -18.09
CA LEU A 105 2.80 8.17 -19.23
C LEU A 105 2.20 9.25 -20.13
N TYR A 106 1.62 10.29 -19.53
CA TYR A 106 1.05 11.41 -20.27
C TYR A 106 2.11 12.22 -21.00
N LEU A 107 3.20 12.59 -20.33
CA LEU A 107 4.35 13.28 -20.91
C LEU A 107 4.95 12.52 -22.08
N ALA A 108 5.03 11.19 -22.01
CA ALA A 108 5.51 10.36 -23.11
C ALA A 108 4.57 10.35 -24.33
N LEU A 109 3.27 10.60 -24.13
CA LEU A 109 2.27 10.62 -25.20
C LEU A 109 2.09 11.99 -25.86
N LEU A 110 2.31 13.08 -25.13
CA LEU A 110 2.13 14.46 -25.63
C LEU A 110 2.92 14.79 -26.91
N PRO A 111 4.14 14.27 -27.15
CA PRO A 111 4.84 14.45 -28.43
C PRO A 111 4.16 13.81 -29.64
N HIS A 112 3.22 12.89 -29.42
CA HIS A 112 2.62 12.04 -30.46
C HIS A 112 1.12 12.26 -30.62
N LEU A 113 0.44 12.74 -29.58
CA LEU A 113 -1.02 12.85 -29.53
C LEU A 113 -1.42 14.19 -28.89
N PRO A 114 -2.50 14.84 -29.37
CA PRO A 114 -3.00 16.04 -28.71
C PRO A 114 -3.52 15.70 -27.30
N PRO A 115 -3.50 16.65 -26.35
CA PRO A 115 -4.01 16.48 -24.98
C PRO A 115 -5.40 15.84 -24.92
N ALA A 116 -6.32 16.29 -25.79
CA ALA A 116 -7.69 15.78 -25.88
C ALA A 116 -7.79 14.29 -26.24
N THR A 117 -6.73 13.69 -26.79
CA THR A 117 -6.64 12.25 -27.09
C THR A 117 -5.75 11.51 -26.09
N ALA A 118 -4.62 12.11 -25.69
CA ALA A 118 -3.69 11.49 -24.74
C ALA A 118 -4.32 11.29 -23.35
N ARG A 119 -5.05 12.28 -22.83
CA ARG A 119 -5.60 12.21 -21.47
C ARG A 119 -6.62 11.07 -21.29
N PRO A 120 -7.65 10.91 -22.15
CA PRO A 120 -8.57 9.78 -22.05
C PRO A 120 -7.89 8.41 -22.15
N LEU A 121 -6.78 8.30 -22.90
CA LEU A 121 -6.01 7.06 -23.01
C LEU A 121 -5.29 6.72 -21.70
N VAL A 122 -4.64 7.70 -21.07
CA VAL A 122 -3.98 7.53 -19.77
C VAL A 122 -5.02 7.18 -18.70
N GLU A 123 -6.13 7.91 -18.65
CA GLU A 123 -7.22 7.64 -17.70
C GLU A 123 -7.77 6.21 -17.85
N ARG A 124 -8.01 5.76 -19.09
CA ARG A 124 -8.47 4.41 -19.37
C ARG A 124 -7.44 3.35 -18.99
N PHE A 125 -6.17 3.57 -19.32
CA PHE A 125 -5.09 2.64 -18.99
C PHE A 125 -4.96 2.46 -17.48
N VAL A 126 -4.91 3.57 -16.74
CA VAL A 126 -4.79 3.53 -15.28
C VAL A 126 -6.03 2.91 -14.63
N ALA A 127 -7.23 3.22 -15.12
CA ALA A 127 -8.45 2.58 -14.64
C ALA A 127 -8.42 1.06 -14.84
N GLN A 128 -7.97 0.58 -16.01
CA GLN A 128 -7.87 -0.86 -16.28
C GLN A 128 -6.85 -1.54 -15.36
N MET A 129 -5.70 -0.92 -15.12
CA MET A 129 -4.69 -1.45 -14.20
C MET A 129 -5.19 -1.49 -12.75
N ARG A 130 -5.97 -0.49 -12.34
CA ARG A 130 -6.58 -0.42 -11.00
C ARG A 130 -7.64 -1.50 -10.79
N VAL A 131 -8.46 -1.81 -11.79
CA VAL A 131 -9.40 -2.94 -11.73
C VAL A 131 -8.65 -4.25 -11.47
N GLY A 132 -7.59 -4.53 -12.24
CA GLY A 132 -6.77 -5.73 -12.02
C GLY A 132 -6.07 -5.73 -10.66
N ALA A 133 -5.64 -4.58 -10.15
CA ALA A 133 -5.07 -4.47 -8.82
C ALA A 133 -6.10 -4.78 -7.71
N VAL A 134 -7.33 -4.29 -7.83
CA VAL A 134 -8.43 -4.61 -6.90
C VAL A 134 -8.72 -6.11 -6.93
N GLU A 135 -8.80 -6.73 -8.11
CA GLU A 135 -9.01 -8.18 -8.24
C GLU A 135 -7.92 -9.00 -7.54
N CYS A 136 -6.66 -8.54 -7.59
CA CYS A 136 -5.55 -9.17 -6.86
C CYS A 136 -5.60 -8.96 -5.34
N LEU A 137 -6.24 -7.88 -4.87
CA LEU A 137 -6.32 -7.55 -3.44
C LEU A 137 -7.52 -8.19 -2.76
N GLU A 138 -8.63 -8.31 -3.48
CA GLU A 138 -9.87 -8.90 -2.98
C GLU A 138 -9.65 -10.36 -2.54
N GLY A 139 -9.94 -10.63 -1.27
CA GLY A 139 -9.73 -11.95 -0.66
C GLY A 139 -8.31 -12.22 -0.13
N GLU A 140 -7.30 -11.45 -0.56
CA GLU A 140 -5.93 -11.55 -0.06
C GLU A 140 -5.68 -10.60 1.13
N VAL A 141 -6.21 -9.37 1.03
CA VAL A 141 -6.01 -8.32 2.04
C VAL A 141 -7.33 -7.60 2.30
N ASP A 142 -7.74 -7.54 3.57
CA ASP A 142 -8.92 -6.77 3.97
C ASP A 142 -8.71 -5.26 3.67
N PRO A 143 -9.72 -4.54 3.15
CA PRO A 143 -9.62 -3.10 2.95
C PRO A 143 -9.49 -2.35 4.29
N PRO A 144 -9.03 -1.09 4.27
CA PRO A 144 -8.88 -0.30 5.49
C PRO A 144 -10.24 -0.09 6.19
N PRO A 145 -10.25 0.13 7.53
CA PRO A 145 -11.47 0.46 8.25
C PRO A 145 -12.21 1.65 7.60
N GLY A 146 -13.52 1.52 7.45
CA GLY A 146 -14.35 2.52 6.76
C GLY A 146 -14.62 2.22 5.28
N PHE A 147 -13.92 1.26 4.68
CA PHE A 147 -14.15 0.80 3.31
C PHE A 147 -14.72 -0.62 3.29
N THR A 148 -15.69 -0.87 2.41
CA THR A 148 -16.30 -2.20 2.27
C THR A 148 -15.53 -3.07 1.26
N SER A 149 -14.95 -2.45 0.24
CA SER A 149 -14.11 -3.09 -0.78
C SER A 149 -12.92 -2.20 -1.13
N TRP A 150 -11.85 -2.80 -1.69
CA TRP A 150 -10.77 -2.03 -2.29
C TRP A 150 -11.23 -1.22 -3.51
N ALA A 151 -12.30 -1.63 -4.19
CA ALA A 151 -12.93 -0.87 -5.26
C ALA A 151 -13.47 0.49 -4.78
N ASP A 152 -13.84 0.60 -3.50
CA ASP A 152 -14.36 1.84 -2.90
C ASP A 152 -13.24 2.77 -2.41
N HIS A 153 -12.00 2.28 -2.33
CA HIS A 153 -10.89 3.04 -1.78
C HIS A 153 -10.44 4.12 -2.79
N PRO A 154 -10.25 5.39 -2.39
CA PRO A 154 -10.00 6.49 -3.34
C PRO A 154 -8.73 6.28 -4.18
N TRP A 155 -7.75 5.53 -3.67
CA TRP A 155 -6.57 5.11 -4.44
C TRP A 155 -6.91 4.41 -5.77
N PHE A 156 -8.00 3.63 -5.79
CA PHE A 156 -8.47 2.87 -6.94
C PHE A 156 -9.67 3.53 -7.64
N ALA A 157 -10.50 4.27 -6.89
CA ALA A 157 -11.74 4.86 -7.38
C ALA A 157 -11.59 6.27 -7.98
N ASP A 158 -10.71 7.10 -7.41
CA ASP A 158 -10.58 8.50 -7.81
C ASP A 158 -9.85 8.65 -9.15
N PRO A 159 -10.04 9.77 -9.88
CA PRO A 159 -9.25 10.07 -11.07
C PRO A 159 -7.73 9.94 -10.80
N PRO A 160 -6.95 9.47 -11.78
CA PRO A 160 -5.51 9.25 -11.59
C PRO A 160 -4.72 10.53 -11.31
N MET A 161 -5.25 11.69 -11.74
CA MET A 161 -4.66 13.00 -11.56
C MET A 161 -5.76 14.06 -11.45
N THR A 162 -5.47 15.16 -10.76
CA THR A 162 -6.39 16.30 -10.66
C THR A 162 -6.42 17.10 -11.97
N ALA A 163 -7.45 17.93 -12.17
CA ALA A 163 -7.51 18.82 -13.32
C ALA A 163 -6.33 19.82 -13.36
N ASP A 164 -5.87 20.26 -12.20
CA ASP A 164 -4.73 21.16 -12.07
C ASP A 164 -3.43 20.44 -12.43
N ASP A 165 -3.23 19.19 -11.98
CA ASP A 165 -2.05 18.39 -12.32
C ASP A 165 -1.94 18.18 -13.85
N TRP A 166 -3.06 17.90 -14.52
CA TRP A 166 -3.09 17.78 -15.98
C TRP A 166 -2.68 19.08 -16.68
N THR A 167 -3.19 20.21 -16.18
CA THR A 167 -2.91 21.54 -16.73
C THR A 167 -1.44 21.91 -16.54
N GLU A 168 -0.88 21.62 -15.37
CA GLU A 168 0.53 21.88 -15.06
C GLU A 168 1.47 21.14 -16.02
N ILE A 169 1.23 19.84 -16.25
CA ILE A 169 2.02 19.03 -17.19
C ILE A 169 1.93 19.58 -18.63
N GLU A 170 0.73 19.97 -19.07
CA GLU A 170 0.54 20.56 -20.40
C GLU A 170 1.26 21.90 -20.56
N GLU A 171 1.29 22.71 -19.51
CA GLU A 171 2.04 23.96 -19.50
C GLU A 171 3.55 23.73 -19.50
N GLU A 172 4.05 22.80 -18.70
CA GLU A 172 5.46 22.42 -18.67
C GLU A 172 5.91 21.91 -20.05
N HIS A 173 5.13 21.02 -20.65
CA HIS A 173 5.40 20.49 -22.00
C HIS A 173 5.43 21.60 -23.07
N ARG A 174 4.62 22.65 -22.93
CA ARG A 174 4.62 23.79 -23.87
C ARG A 174 5.81 24.73 -23.67
N ARG A 175 6.39 24.76 -22.48
CA ARG A 175 7.53 25.63 -22.13
C ARG A 175 8.88 25.00 -22.49
N GLY A 176 8.96 23.66 -22.56
CA GLY A 176 10.14 22.90 -22.99
C GLY A 176 10.25 22.74 -24.50
#